data_AF-A0A7X0VW02-F1
#
_entry.id   AF-A0A7X0VW02-F1
#
_cell.length_a   1.000
_cell.length_b   1.000
_cell.length_c   1.000
_cell.angle_alpha   90.00
_cell.angle_beta   90.00
_cell.angle_gamma   90.00
#
_symmetry.space_group_name_H-M   'P 1'
#
loop_
_entity.id
_entity.type
_entity.pdbx_description
1 polymer ?
#
loop_
_entity_poly.entity_id
_entity_poly.type
_entity_poly.pdbx_seq_one_letter_code
_entity_poly.pdbx_strand_id
1 'polypeptide(L)' 'MENKRRIILQRVDGAFVNLKLEPVNNPSAAARFNDISAYESFIYGFYGPSDPSMYKPVYLSITYEVIGDVQ' A
#
# COMPACT_ATOMS: atom_id res chain seq x y z
N MET A 1 4.07 6.01 -21.39
CA MET A 1 4.21 6.35 -19.95
C MET A 1 2.82 6.33 -19.35
N GLU A 2 2.60 5.50 -18.34
CA GLU A 2 1.30 5.36 -17.66
C GLU A 2 1.47 5.73 -16.19
N ASN A 3 0.55 6.53 -15.63
CA ASN A 3 0.56 6.86 -14.20
C ASN A 3 -0.65 6.23 -13.50
N LYS A 4 -0.41 5.48 -12.43
CA LYS A 4 -1.47 4.92 -11.57
C LYS A 4 -1.33 5.45 -10.16
N ARG A 5 -2.46 5.87 -9.59
CA ARG A 5 -2.57 6.14 -8.15
C ARG A 5 -2.89 4.85 -7.41
N ARG A 6 -2.23 4.63 -6.28
CA ARG A 6 -2.46 3.52 -5.35
C ARG A 6 -2.47 4.06 -3.93
N ILE A 7 -3.07 3.30 -3.02
CA ILE A 7 -3.02 3.58 -1.59
C ILE A 7 -2.12 2.52 -0.96
N ILE A 8 -1.20 2.94 -0.10
CA ILE A 8 -0.39 2.03 0.70
C ILE A 8 -0.74 2.14 2.19
N LEU A 9 -0.54 1.04 2.89
CA LEU A 9 -0.66 0.99 4.34
C LEU A 9 0.63 1.48 5.01
N GLN A 10 0.51 2.48 5.88
CA GLN A 10 1.62 2.97 6.70
C GLN A 10 1.19 3.00 8.16
N ARG A 11 2.07 2.63 9.07
CA ARG A 11 1.88 2.84 10.51
C ARG A 11 1.98 4.33 10.84
N VAL A 12 1.36 4.73 11.94
CA VAL A 12 1.42 6.12 12.44
C VAL A 12 2.84 6.59 12.77
N ASP A 13 3.75 5.65 13.10
CA ASP A 13 5.18 5.89 13.33
C ASP A 13 6.01 6.09 12.04
N GLY A 14 5.38 5.95 10.87
CA GLY A 14 6.01 6.12 9.56
C GLY A 14 6.49 4.82 8.92
N ALA A 15 6.44 3.67 9.60
CA ALA A 15 6.84 2.41 9.00
C ALA A 15 5.84 1.94 7.93
N PHE A 16 6.35 1.54 6.76
CA PHE A 16 5.56 0.83 5.76
C PHE A 16 5.39 -0.63 6.18
N VAL A 17 4.25 -1.24 5.86
CA VAL A 17 3.97 -2.64 6.22
C VAL A 17 3.38 -3.42 5.06
N ASN A 18 3.60 -4.74 5.04
CA ASN A 18 2.96 -5.65 4.08
C ASN A 18 1.54 -6.07 4.54
N LEU A 19 0.88 -6.97 3.80
CA LEU A 19 -0.48 -7.45 4.12
C LEU A 19 -0.55 -8.29 5.41
N LYS A 20 0.59 -8.78 5.91
CA LYS A 20 0.71 -9.45 7.22
C LYS A 20 1.04 -8.49 8.34
N LEU A 21 1.05 -7.17 8.07
CA LEU A 21 1.40 -6.11 9.01
C LEU A 21 2.87 -6.12 9.45
N GLU A 22 3.74 -6.82 8.70
CA GLU A 22 5.17 -6.85 8.96
C GLU A 22 5.84 -5.63 8.31
N PRO A 23 6.81 -4.99 8.98
CA PRO A 23 7.49 -3.82 8.45
C PRO A 23 8.28 -4.13 7.17
N VAL A 24 8.30 -3.19 6.23
CA VAL A 24 9.06 -3.27 4.98
C VAL A 24 9.90 -2.02 4.77
N ASN A 25 11.01 -2.19 4.04
CA ASN A 25 12.01 -1.14 3.87
C ASN A 25 11.66 -0.09 2.81
N ASN A 26 10.61 -0.31 2.00
CA ASN A 26 10.26 0.60 0.93
C ASN A 26 8.74 0.61 0.61
N PRO A 27 8.22 1.71 0.04
CA PRO A 27 6.81 1.81 -0.34
C PRO A 27 6.36 0.78 -1.37
N SER A 28 7.26 0.33 -2.25
CA SER A 28 6.94 -0.67 -3.29
C SER A 28 6.58 -2.05 -2.74
N ALA A 29 7.14 -2.40 -1.57
CA ALA A 29 6.86 -3.65 -0.86
C ALA A 29 5.68 -3.54 0.12
N ALA A 30 5.12 -2.34 0.32
CA ALA A 30 4.00 -2.13 1.21
C ALA A 30 2.72 -2.80 0.65
N ALA A 31 1.79 -3.13 1.56
CA ALA A 31 0.43 -3.48 1.19
C ALA A 31 -0.16 -2.36 0.34
N ARG A 32 -0.67 -2.72 -0.85
CA ARG A 32 -1.17 -1.79 -1.87
C ARG A 32 -2.63 -2.07 -2.15
N PHE A 33 -3.40 -1.00 -2.24
CA PHE A 33 -4.83 -1.01 -2.50
C PHE A 33 -5.13 -0.13 -3.71
N ASN A 34 -6.17 -0.51 -4.47
CA ASN A 34 -6.57 0.21 -5.68
C ASN A 34 -7.28 1.53 -5.33
N ASP A 35 -8.05 1.53 -4.24
CA ASP A 35 -8.88 2.64 -3.79
C ASP A 35 -9.03 2.60 -2.26
N ILE A 36 -9.72 3.61 -1.72
CA ILE A 36 -9.91 3.76 -0.28
C ILE A 36 -10.85 2.70 0.29
N SER A 37 -11.84 2.25 -0.47
CA SER A 37 -12.78 1.22 -0.02
C SER A 37 -12.10 -0.13 0.20
N ALA A 38 -11.16 -0.50 -0.68
CA ALA A 38 -10.35 -1.71 -0.52
C ALA A 38 -9.41 -1.61 0.70
N TYR A 39 -8.84 -0.42 0.95
CA TYR A 39 -8.05 -0.15 2.15
C TYR A 39 -8.91 -0.29 3.42
N GLU A 40 -10.08 0.36 3.47
CA GLU A 40 -10.98 0.33 4.62
C GLU A 40 -11.51 -1.08 4.88
N SER A 41 -11.82 -1.83 3.82
CA SER A 41 -12.26 -3.24 3.91
C SER A 41 -11.18 -4.13 4.51
N PHE A 42 -9.90 -3.86 4.25
CA PHE A 42 -8.81 -4.57 4.90
C PHE A 42 -8.64 -4.13 6.36
N ILE A 43 -8.59 -2.82 6.61
CA ILE A 43 -8.27 -2.26 7.94
C ILE A 43 -9.35 -2.51 8.99
N TYR A 44 -10.62 -2.41 8.60
CA TYR A 44 -11.75 -2.65 9.50
C TYR A 44 -12.38 -4.04 9.28
N GLY A 45 -11.77 -4.85 8.41
CA GLY A 45 -12.25 -6.19 8.10
C GLY A 45 -11.88 -7.22 9.17
N PHE A 46 -12.48 -8.40 9.04
CA PHE A 46 -12.30 -9.51 9.99
C PHE A 46 -10.84 -9.97 10.14
N TYR A 47 -10.05 -9.87 9.07
CA TYR A 47 -8.62 -10.24 9.04
C TYR A 47 -7.69 -9.01 9.13
N GLY A 48 -8.22 -7.85 9.50
CA GLY A 48 -7.46 -6.62 9.67
C GLY A 48 -6.56 -6.61 10.91
N PRO A 49 -5.83 -5.51 11.14
CA PRO A 49 -5.09 -5.30 12.39
C PRO A 49 -6.02 -5.30 13.61
N SER A 50 -5.49 -5.74 14.75
CA SER A 50 -6.20 -5.70 16.02
C SER A 50 -6.50 -4.27 16.48
N ASP A 51 -5.64 -3.31 16.12
CA ASP A 51 -5.82 -1.88 16.35
C ASP A 51 -5.69 -1.10 15.03
N PRO A 52 -6.82 -0.80 14.36
CA PRO A 52 -6.86 -0.01 13.14
C PRO A 52 -6.27 1.40 13.27
N SER A 53 -6.32 2.01 14.46
CA SER A 53 -5.89 3.40 14.68
C SER A 53 -4.38 3.60 14.52
N MET A 54 -3.61 2.51 14.60
CA MET A 54 -2.17 2.49 14.41
C MET A 54 -1.74 2.61 12.95
N TYR A 55 -2.69 2.69 12.01
CA TYR A 55 -2.42 2.70 10.59
C TYR A 55 -3.16 3.83 9.86
N LYS A 56 -2.55 4.31 8.78
CA LYS A 56 -3.09 5.35 7.92
C LYS A 56 -2.87 5.02 6.43
N PRO A 57 -3.80 5.45 5.56
CA PRO A 57 -3.61 5.35 4.13
C PRO A 57 -2.63 6.42 3.64
N VAL A 58 -1.74 6.05 2.73
CA VAL A 58 -0.84 6.99 2.05
C VAL A 58 -1.00 6.83 0.54
N TYR A 59 -1.17 7.95 -0.18
CA TYR A 59 -1.28 7.92 -1.64
C TYR A 59 0.10 7.80 -2.29
N LEU A 60 0.24 6.82 -3.16
CA LEU A 60 1.42 6.57 -3.96
C LEU A 60 1.07 6.77 -5.44
N SER A 61 1.89 7.55 -6.15
CA SER A 61 1.84 7.64 -7.61
C SER A 61 2.91 6.72 -8.18
N ILE A 62 2.48 5.77 -9.02
CA ILE A 62 3.35 4.81 -9.70
C ILE A 62 3.39 5.18 -11.17
N THR A 63 4.57 5.50 -11.66
CA THR A 63 4.83 5.74 -13.08
C THR A 63 5.41 4.48 -13.70
N TYR A 64 4.76 3.98 -14.74
CA TYR A 64 5.23 2.87 -15.55
C TYR A 64 5.81 3.40 -16.86
N GLU A 65 7.00 2.90 -17.18
CA GLU A 65 7.69 3.16 -18.43
C GLU A 65 7.92 1.83 -19.16
N VAL A 66 7.64 1.82 -20.45
CA VAL A 66 7.86 0.65 -21.31
C VAL A 66 9.25 0.79 -21.91
N ILE A 67 10.17 -0.07 -21.52
CA ILE A 67 11.56 -0.04 -21.97
C ILE A 67 11.75 -1.14 -23.02
N GLY A 68 11.12 -0.97 -24.19
CA GLY A 68 11.28 -1.87 -25.36
C GLY A 68 11.04 -3.36 -25.11
N ASP A 69 11.27 -4.18 -26.14
CA ASP A 69 11.43 -5.63 -25.99
C ASP A 69 12.90 -5.94 -25.64
N VAL A 70 13.11 -6.82 -24.66
CA VAL A 70 14.44 -7.40 -24.41
C VAL A 70 14.66 -8.44 -25.51
N GLN A 71 15.52 -8.12 -26.48
CA GLN A 71 15.95 -9.07 -27.51
C GLN A 71 16.71 -10.27 -26.93
#